data_AF-A0A2T1D1S0-F1
#
_entry.id   AF-A0A2T1D1S0-F1
#
_cell.length_a   1.000
_cell.length_b   1.000
_cell.length_c   1.000
_cell.angle_alpha   90.00
_cell.angle_beta   90.00
_cell.angle_gamma   90.00
#
_symmetry.space_group_name_H-M   'P 1'
#
loop_
_entity.id
_entity.type
_entity.pdbx_description
1 polymer ?
#
loop_
_entity_poly.entity_id
_entity_poly.type
_entity_poly.pdbx_seq_one_letter_code
_entity_poly.pdbx_strand_id
1 'polypeptide(L)'
;MPPNPCLSLAIDRLKAVEPRHYAIWVWEAPFPGGHVHHDRLWTVSLDQAWQLWQSFFAPHNLAEVPHIPASLPPIGEVESSGQPRSYTVRVMQHLGISLWQWLFDGPISTSLSQSQGISIGQSLPLRLRLEIRDPELITLPWEIMQSNSARQPVSLNNQQILFSRTTSDVDPLPPLRSEQFLNILLVLGQDSDFGSSRSFGSPAAGTHLNLEQEAAALAHLLQQAAEGGNSRNLSAPAPCHVTTLVQPSPAELIEKLEQGSYNVLFYEGHGSPAPDGGLLFLRPDARINGTELAHVLVRCQVKLAVFNACWGAQSDRHGKQALPRSSLAEVLIHHGVPAVLGMRDTIANHEAVSFIQEFAKALAQRSPIDEAVAIARQRLLSLYQFNQPAWTLPVLYMHPQFDGELIRPPAEGVTEIPDPSVSWLGRNPPAYLRSLTTPPRIWPVRGGVLRVGRGESNDVVLQRIEISREHAEIFYRDASSPNGGNESTYWLKDISRYGTWVLKPGGTDGWRRIHRDEVALVSRTQLKFGDIRGQALEFVIEGANSQHQN
;
A
#
# COMPACT_ATOMS: atom_id res chain seq x y z
N MET A 1 -1.63 3.83 -14.27
CA MET A 1 -2.84 4.67 -14.12
C MET A 1 -2.41 6.07 -13.69
N PRO A 2 -3.17 7.14 -13.98
CA PRO A 2 -2.89 8.45 -13.38
C PRO A 2 -2.97 8.35 -11.85
N PRO A 3 -2.14 9.07 -11.09
CA PRO A 3 -2.20 9.05 -9.64
C PRO A 3 -3.54 9.63 -9.16
N ASN A 4 -4.07 9.10 -8.05
CA ASN A 4 -5.26 9.64 -7.41
C ASN A 4 -5.08 11.14 -7.13
N PRO A 5 -6.09 12.00 -7.42
CA PRO A 5 -6.07 13.39 -6.99
C PRO A 5 -5.77 13.50 -5.50
N CYS A 6 -4.92 14.45 -5.10
CA CYS A 6 -4.54 14.63 -3.71
C CYS A 6 -4.82 16.04 -3.23
N LEU A 7 -5.35 16.14 -2.00
CA LEU A 7 -5.50 17.37 -1.23
C LEU A 7 -4.73 17.17 0.09
N SER A 8 -3.63 17.89 0.24
CA SER A 8 -2.80 17.84 1.47
C SER A 8 -2.87 19.18 2.18
N LEU A 9 -3.20 19.13 3.47
CA LEU A 9 -3.41 20.31 4.30
C LEU A 9 -2.66 20.18 5.63
N ALA A 10 -2.14 21.30 6.10
CA ALA A 10 -1.34 21.39 7.31
C ALA A 10 -2.00 22.32 8.33
N ILE A 11 -1.85 21.97 9.61
CA ILE A 11 -2.30 22.75 10.76
C ILE A 11 -1.09 23.12 11.60
N ASP A 12 -0.91 24.40 11.91
CA ASP A 12 0.14 24.88 12.81
C ASP A 12 -0.39 25.97 13.75
N ARG A 13 0.24 26.12 14.92
CA ARG A 13 -0.17 27.11 15.92
C ARG A 13 0.51 28.46 15.66
N LEU A 14 -0.28 29.52 15.54
CA LEU A 14 0.20 30.90 15.43
C LEU A 14 0.59 31.46 16.81
N LYS A 15 1.73 31.02 17.32
CA LYS A 15 2.22 31.35 18.68
C LYS A 15 2.35 32.86 18.96
N ALA A 16 2.52 33.68 17.93
CA ALA A 16 2.75 35.12 18.07
C ALA A 16 1.46 35.96 18.16
N VAL A 17 0.29 35.40 17.82
CA VAL A 17 -0.96 36.18 17.68
C VAL A 17 -1.84 36.09 18.92
N GLU A 18 -2.27 34.88 19.28
CA GLU A 18 -3.16 34.65 20.43
C GLU A 18 -3.04 33.18 20.89
N PRO A 19 -3.21 32.87 22.19
CA PRO A 19 -3.39 31.49 22.62
C PRO A 19 -4.53 30.84 21.82
N ARG A 20 -4.34 29.60 21.36
CA ARG A 20 -5.36 28.82 20.62
C ARG A 20 -5.69 29.35 19.20
N HIS A 21 -4.82 30.14 18.60
CA HIS A 21 -4.92 30.52 17.19
C HIS A 21 -4.09 29.59 16.29
N TYR A 22 -4.70 29.09 15.22
CA TYR A 22 -4.10 28.15 14.28
C TYR A 22 -4.20 28.64 12.85
N ALA A 23 -3.13 28.44 12.09
CA ALA A 23 -3.12 28.57 10.65
C ALA A 23 -3.38 27.21 10.02
N ILE A 24 -4.29 27.19 9.04
CA ILE A 24 -4.62 26.01 8.24
C ILE A 24 -4.34 26.37 6.79
N TRP A 25 -3.57 25.57 6.08
CA TRP A 25 -3.34 25.80 4.66
C TRP A 25 -3.27 24.52 3.85
N VAL A 26 -3.63 24.65 2.57
CA VAL A 26 -3.51 23.60 1.56
C VAL A 26 -2.20 23.79 0.83
N TRP A 27 -1.30 22.82 0.95
CA TRP A 27 0.01 22.85 0.28
C TRP A 27 0.09 21.94 -0.94
N GLU A 28 -0.89 21.05 -1.12
CA GLU A 28 -1.07 20.25 -2.33
C GLU A 28 -2.56 20.20 -2.69
N ALA A 29 -2.89 20.48 -3.94
CA ALA A 29 -4.25 20.39 -4.47
C ALA A 29 -4.21 19.92 -5.94
N PRO A 30 -5.29 19.26 -6.45
CA PRO A 30 -5.31 18.76 -7.82
C PRO A 30 -5.53 19.87 -8.87
N PHE A 31 -5.54 21.14 -8.44
CA PHE A 31 -5.70 22.31 -9.29
C PHE A 31 -4.97 23.53 -8.69
N PRO A 32 -4.47 24.47 -9.51
CA PRO A 32 -3.61 25.56 -9.03
C PRO A 32 -4.24 26.46 -7.95
N GLY A 33 -5.52 26.81 -8.11
CA GLY A 33 -6.25 27.68 -7.18
C GLY A 33 -6.62 27.04 -5.84
N GLY A 34 -6.27 25.76 -5.62
CA GLY A 34 -6.59 25.04 -4.39
C GLY A 34 -5.65 25.34 -3.23
N HIS A 35 -4.51 26.00 -3.49
CA HIS A 35 -3.55 26.43 -2.48
C HIS A 35 -4.08 27.66 -1.75
N VAL A 36 -4.71 27.42 -0.60
CA VAL A 36 -5.39 28.44 0.19
C VAL A 36 -4.93 28.39 1.64
N HIS A 37 -5.11 29.49 2.35
CA HIS A 37 -4.80 29.65 3.76
C HIS A 37 -6.03 30.17 4.51
N HIS A 38 -6.23 29.71 5.74
CA HIS A 38 -7.31 30.14 6.61
C HIS A 38 -6.90 30.07 8.07
N ASP A 39 -7.15 31.15 8.79
CA ASP A 39 -6.86 31.28 10.21
C ASP A 39 -8.09 30.93 11.05
N ARG A 40 -7.88 30.12 12.08
CA ARG A 40 -8.95 29.57 12.91
C ARG A 40 -8.59 29.61 14.39
N LEU A 41 -9.52 30.11 15.19
CA LEU A 41 -9.46 29.99 16.65
C LEU A 41 -9.99 28.62 17.07
N TRP A 42 -9.28 27.98 18.00
CA TRP A 42 -9.76 26.78 18.66
C TRP A 42 -10.72 27.15 19.79
N THR A 43 -11.98 26.76 19.64
CA THR A 43 -13.08 27.21 20.50
C THR A 43 -13.14 26.45 21.81
N VAL A 44 -13.79 27.05 22.82
CA VAL A 44 -14.10 26.38 24.10
C VAL A 44 -15.02 25.17 23.88
N SER A 45 -15.93 25.23 22.91
CA SER A 45 -16.82 24.11 22.58
C SER A 45 -16.06 22.89 22.05
N LEU A 46 -15.01 23.09 21.23
CA LEU A 46 -14.15 22.01 20.76
C LEU A 46 -13.37 21.37 21.90
N ASP A 47 -12.85 22.19 22.81
CA ASP A 47 -12.17 21.74 24.03
C ASP A 47 -13.09 20.86 24.88
N GLN A 48 -14.35 21.30 25.09
CA GLN A 48 -15.35 20.52 25.82
C GLN A 48 -15.72 19.21 25.11
N ALA A 49 -15.93 19.24 23.79
CA ALA A 49 -16.21 18.04 22.99
C ALA A 49 -15.07 17.02 23.07
N TRP A 50 -13.83 17.50 23.05
CA TRP A 50 -12.63 16.67 23.21
C TRP A 50 -12.54 16.07 24.61
N GLN A 51 -12.68 16.87 25.67
CA GLN A 51 -12.65 16.38 27.06
C GLN A 51 -13.74 15.32 27.32
N LEU A 52 -14.95 15.53 26.80
CA LEU A 52 -16.02 14.55 26.89
C LEU A 52 -15.66 13.23 26.20
N TRP A 53 -15.05 13.30 25.02
CA TRP A 53 -14.59 12.10 24.31
C TRP A 53 -13.48 11.37 25.07
N GLN A 54 -12.48 12.08 25.59
CA GLN A 54 -11.39 11.49 26.38
C GLN A 54 -11.90 10.72 27.60
N SER A 55 -13.01 11.16 28.21
CA SER A 55 -13.59 10.50 29.38
C SER A 55 -13.99 9.03 29.14
N PHE A 56 -14.18 8.60 27.89
CA PHE A 56 -14.49 7.20 27.55
C PHE A 56 -13.29 6.27 27.47
N PHE A 57 -12.07 6.81 27.36
CA PHE A 57 -10.82 6.02 27.20
C PHE A 57 -10.00 5.93 28.49
N ALA A 58 -10.50 6.49 29.58
CA ALA A 58 -9.82 6.48 30.87
C ALA A 58 -10.37 5.39 31.81
N PRO A 59 -9.82 4.17 31.82
CA PRO A 59 -9.82 3.33 33.01
C PRO A 59 -8.44 3.41 33.70
N HIS A 60 -8.40 3.83 34.97
CA HIS A 60 -7.24 3.87 35.87
C HIS A 60 -6.27 5.07 35.79
N ASN A 61 -6.77 6.29 36.03
CA ASN A 61 -5.93 7.26 36.77
C ASN A 61 -5.86 6.80 38.24
N LEU A 62 -4.74 6.23 38.64
CA LEU A 62 -4.37 6.11 40.05
C LEU A 62 -4.12 7.52 40.62
N ALA A 63 -4.90 7.84 41.64
CA ALA A 63 -4.70 8.81 42.73
C ALA A 63 -4.52 10.33 42.44
N GLU A 64 -5.54 11.05 42.93
CA GLU A 64 -5.57 12.34 43.66
C GLU A 64 -5.23 13.67 42.97
N VAL A 65 -6.28 14.42 42.61
CA VAL A 65 -6.39 15.88 42.85
C VAL A 65 -7.87 16.21 43.21
N PRO A 66 -8.16 17.13 44.17
CA PRO A 66 -9.46 17.20 44.85
C PRO A 66 -10.60 17.75 43.99
N HIS A 67 -11.80 17.26 44.28
CA HIS A 67 -13.09 17.71 43.75
C HIS A 67 -13.25 19.24 43.72
N ILE A 68 -13.65 19.75 42.55
CA ILE A 68 -14.46 20.97 42.43
C ILE A 68 -15.73 20.56 41.67
N PRO A 69 -16.94 20.66 42.25
CA PRO A 69 -18.18 20.34 41.55
C PRO A 69 -18.50 21.47 40.57
N ALA A 70 -18.09 21.33 39.31
CA ALA A 70 -18.54 22.20 38.23
C ALA A 70 -19.83 21.62 37.63
N SER A 71 -20.94 22.28 37.92
CA SER A 71 -22.25 22.08 37.31
C SER A 71 -22.17 21.99 35.78
N LEU A 72 -22.55 20.84 35.24
CA LEU A 72 -22.77 20.60 33.80
C LEU A 72 -23.76 21.64 33.24
N PRO A 73 -23.48 22.29 32.10
CA PRO A 73 -24.51 23.02 31.38
C PRO A 73 -25.51 22.01 30.76
N PRO A 74 -26.80 22.33 30.70
CA PRO A 74 -27.79 21.43 30.11
C PRO A 74 -27.58 21.36 28.59
N ILE A 75 -27.19 20.17 28.10
CA ILE A 75 -27.49 19.77 26.73
C ILE A 75 -29.02 19.60 26.70
N GLY A 76 -29.70 20.33 25.80
CA GLY A 76 -31.16 20.46 25.77
C GLY A 76 -31.92 19.16 26.03
N GLU A 77 -32.95 19.27 26.88
CA GLU A 77 -33.83 18.18 27.31
C GLU A 77 -34.40 17.40 26.13
N VAL A 78 -34.02 16.12 26.02
CA VAL A 78 -34.86 15.09 25.43
C VAL A 78 -34.75 13.88 26.33
N GLU A 79 -35.87 13.52 26.94
CA GLU A 79 -36.04 12.36 27.81
C GLU A 79 -35.39 11.10 27.18
N SER A 80 -34.46 10.47 27.88
CA SER A 80 -33.97 9.14 27.47
C SER A 80 -34.04 8.15 28.63
N SER A 81 -35.17 7.46 28.71
CA SER A 81 -35.22 6.11 29.23
C SER A 81 -34.56 5.16 28.20
N GLY A 82 -33.22 5.09 28.18
CA GLY A 82 -32.52 4.16 27.27
C GLY A 82 -31.00 4.31 27.15
N GLN A 83 -30.27 3.47 27.89
CA GLN A 83 -28.91 2.92 27.70
C GLN A 83 -27.71 3.88 27.43
N PRO A 84 -26.59 3.78 28.20
CA PRO A 84 -25.35 4.58 28.02
C PRO A 84 -24.67 4.40 26.65
N ARG A 85 -24.99 3.34 25.91
CA ARG A 85 -24.37 2.97 24.62
C ARG A 85 -24.72 3.94 23.46
N SER A 86 -25.90 4.56 23.51
CA SER A 86 -26.32 5.56 22.52
C SER A 86 -25.61 6.91 22.71
N TYR A 87 -25.09 7.16 23.92
CA TYR A 87 -24.44 8.41 24.28
C TYR A 87 -23.02 8.55 23.70
N THR A 88 -22.20 7.50 23.75
CA THR A 88 -20.83 7.52 23.20
C THR A 88 -20.82 7.81 21.69
N VAL A 89 -21.78 7.26 20.93
CA VAL A 89 -21.94 7.58 19.50
C VAL A 89 -22.24 9.05 19.29
N ARG A 90 -23.15 9.63 20.09
CA ARG A 90 -23.48 11.05 19.97
C ARG A 90 -22.28 11.93 20.28
N VAL A 91 -21.47 11.58 21.30
CA VAL A 91 -20.25 12.32 21.62
C VAL A 91 -19.22 12.21 20.49
N MET A 92 -18.99 11.01 19.95
CA MET A 92 -18.11 10.82 18.80
C MET A 92 -18.60 11.64 17.60
N GLN A 93 -19.87 11.53 17.26
CA GLN A 93 -20.47 12.23 16.13
C GLN A 93 -20.37 13.75 16.31
N HIS A 94 -20.65 14.26 17.51
CA HIS A 94 -20.53 15.67 17.83
C HIS A 94 -19.08 16.17 17.70
N LEU A 95 -18.10 15.43 18.23
CA LEU A 95 -16.69 15.77 18.08
C LEU A 95 -16.27 15.74 16.61
N GLY A 96 -16.64 14.69 15.86
CA GLY A 96 -16.32 14.55 14.44
C GLY A 96 -16.89 15.66 13.57
N ILE A 97 -18.13 16.09 13.82
CA ILE A 97 -18.74 17.24 13.14
C ILE A 97 -18.03 18.54 13.52
N SER A 98 -17.71 18.72 14.81
CA SER A 98 -17.03 19.93 15.29
C SER A 98 -15.63 20.07 14.70
N LEU A 99 -14.85 18.98 14.64
CA LEU A 99 -13.53 18.95 14.01
C LEU A 99 -13.63 19.26 12.51
N TRP A 100 -14.61 18.66 11.80
CA TRP A 100 -14.83 18.93 10.38
C TRP A 100 -15.15 20.41 10.13
N GLN A 101 -16.12 20.97 10.86
CA GLN A 101 -16.53 22.37 10.72
C GLN A 101 -15.40 23.34 11.06
N TRP A 102 -14.48 22.93 11.94
CA TRP A 102 -13.32 23.72 12.28
C TRP A 102 -12.25 23.71 11.20
N LEU A 103 -11.93 22.52 10.67
CA LEU A 103 -10.90 22.33 9.65
C LEU A 103 -11.32 22.84 8.27
N PHE A 104 -12.53 22.49 7.84
CA PHE A 104 -13.05 22.78 6.49
C PHE A 104 -13.98 24.00 6.49
N ASP A 105 -13.45 25.13 6.92
CA ASP A 105 -14.14 26.42 6.87
C ASP A 105 -13.62 27.31 5.74
N GLY A 106 -14.46 28.25 5.29
CA GLY A 106 -14.10 29.30 4.34
C GLY A 106 -13.39 28.75 3.08
N PRO A 107 -12.19 29.26 2.75
CA PRO A 107 -11.50 28.86 1.53
C PRO A 107 -11.02 27.40 1.54
N ILE A 108 -10.75 26.80 2.72
CA ILE A 108 -10.37 25.38 2.84
C ILE A 108 -11.53 24.49 2.41
N SER A 109 -12.76 24.82 2.84
CA SER A 109 -14.00 24.14 2.42
C SER A 109 -14.20 24.17 0.90
N THR A 110 -13.92 25.34 0.29
CA THR A 110 -14.01 25.53 -1.16
C THR A 110 -12.97 24.67 -1.90
N SER A 111 -11.73 24.64 -1.40
CA SER A 111 -10.66 23.81 -1.97
C SER A 111 -11.00 22.32 -1.91
N LEU A 112 -11.52 21.83 -0.78
CA LEU A 112 -12.00 20.46 -0.65
C LEU A 112 -13.11 20.14 -1.66
N SER A 113 -14.13 20.98 -1.74
CA SER A 113 -15.29 20.74 -2.61
C SER A 113 -14.90 20.67 -4.09
N GLN A 114 -13.98 21.53 -4.54
CA GLN A 114 -13.46 21.49 -5.92
C GLN A 114 -12.59 20.25 -6.17
N SER A 115 -11.75 19.87 -5.19
CA SER A 115 -10.92 18.66 -5.27
C SER A 115 -11.77 17.39 -5.36
N GLN A 116 -12.87 17.33 -4.60
CA GLN A 116 -13.85 16.25 -4.69
C GLN A 116 -14.55 16.24 -6.06
N GLY A 117 -14.92 17.41 -6.60
CA GLY A 117 -15.49 17.52 -7.94
C GLY A 117 -14.57 16.96 -9.04
N ILE A 118 -13.27 17.25 -8.97
CA ILE A 118 -12.26 16.69 -9.88
C ILE A 118 -12.16 15.17 -9.74
N SER A 119 -12.12 14.67 -8.50
CA SER A 119 -12.02 13.24 -8.20
C SER A 119 -13.22 12.46 -8.74
N ILE A 120 -14.44 12.99 -8.53
CA ILE A 120 -15.68 12.45 -9.10
C ILE A 120 -15.60 12.44 -10.64
N GLY A 121 -15.13 13.53 -11.25
CA GLY A 121 -14.97 13.63 -12.71
C GLY A 121 -13.97 12.62 -13.28
N GLN A 122 -12.96 12.22 -12.50
CA GLN A 122 -11.96 11.22 -12.88
C GLN A 122 -12.36 9.78 -12.50
N SER A 123 -13.46 9.59 -11.77
CA SER A 123 -13.84 8.28 -11.18
C SER A 123 -12.73 7.67 -10.31
N LEU A 124 -11.96 8.53 -9.64
CA LEU A 124 -10.90 8.15 -8.70
C LEU A 124 -11.22 8.72 -7.31
N PRO A 125 -10.83 8.06 -6.21
CA PRO A 125 -10.99 8.63 -4.88
C PRO A 125 -10.01 9.80 -4.67
N LEU A 126 -10.42 10.79 -3.87
CA LEU A 126 -9.56 11.88 -3.42
C LEU A 126 -8.68 11.39 -2.27
N ARG A 127 -7.35 11.51 -2.39
CA ARG A 127 -6.46 11.37 -1.24
C ARG A 127 -6.45 12.63 -0.40
N LEU A 128 -6.98 12.55 0.81
CA LEU A 128 -6.95 13.63 1.78
C LEU A 128 -5.86 13.33 2.81
N ARG A 129 -4.82 14.18 2.82
CA ARG A 129 -3.71 14.06 3.77
C ARG A 129 -3.70 15.20 4.76
N LEU A 130 -3.59 14.87 6.04
CA LEU A 130 -3.56 15.84 7.13
C LEU A 130 -2.19 15.86 7.82
N GLU A 131 -1.51 17.00 7.75
CA GLU A 131 -0.29 17.29 8.50
C GLU A 131 -0.63 18.10 9.75
N ILE A 132 -0.19 17.60 10.91
CA ILE A 132 -0.47 18.23 12.20
C ILE A 132 0.87 18.61 12.82
N ARG A 133 1.19 19.91 12.82
CA ARG A 133 2.48 20.41 13.34
C ARG A 133 2.43 20.77 14.82
N ASP A 134 1.25 21.08 15.35
CA ASP A 134 1.06 21.28 16.79
C ASP A 134 0.89 19.93 17.50
N PRO A 135 1.82 19.54 18.38
CA PRO A 135 1.78 18.24 19.04
C PRO A 135 0.56 18.04 19.93
N GLU A 136 -0.04 19.12 20.44
CA GLU A 136 -1.26 19.05 21.24
C GLU A 136 -2.48 18.59 20.43
N LEU A 137 -2.44 18.71 19.09
CA LEU A 137 -3.52 18.28 18.21
C LEU A 137 -3.31 16.86 17.66
N ILE A 138 -2.13 16.25 17.85
CA ILE A 138 -1.82 14.91 17.34
C ILE A 138 -2.72 13.85 17.98
N THR A 139 -3.05 13.99 19.27
CA THR A 139 -3.88 13.00 19.99
C THR A 139 -5.35 13.01 19.56
N LEU A 140 -5.81 14.03 18.84
CA LEU A 140 -7.20 14.11 18.40
C LEU A 140 -7.52 13.01 17.38
N PRO A 141 -8.74 12.44 17.41
CA PRO A 141 -9.19 11.41 16.50
C PRO A 141 -9.60 12.01 15.14
N TRP A 142 -8.69 12.61 14.37
CA TRP A 142 -9.04 13.23 13.08
C TRP A 142 -9.77 12.28 12.10
N GLU A 143 -9.60 10.98 12.30
CA GLU A 143 -10.27 9.91 11.57
C GLU A 143 -11.82 9.97 11.66
N ILE A 144 -12.36 10.50 12.78
CA ILE A 144 -13.81 10.57 13.00
C ILE A 144 -14.47 11.79 12.36
N MET A 145 -13.70 12.67 11.70
CA MET A 145 -14.24 13.86 11.06
C MET A 145 -15.36 13.53 10.08
N GLN A 146 -16.48 14.26 10.16
CA GLN A 146 -17.63 14.06 9.26
C GLN A 146 -18.37 15.37 9.01
N SER A 147 -18.85 15.58 7.79
CA SER A 147 -19.46 16.86 7.40
C SER A 147 -20.79 17.16 8.06
N ASN A 148 -21.61 16.14 8.32
CA ASN A 148 -22.85 16.25 9.07
C ASN A 148 -23.26 14.87 9.63
N SER A 149 -24.36 14.83 10.39
CA SER A 149 -24.83 13.62 11.07
C SER A 149 -25.32 12.50 10.12
N ALA A 150 -25.64 12.83 8.86
CA ALA A 150 -26.10 11.86 7.86
C ALA A 150 -24.97 11.29 6.99
N ARG A 151 -23.74 11.79 7.16
CA ARG A 151 -22.56 11.35 6.39
C ARG A 151 -21.67 10.47 7.27
N GLN A 152 -21.00 9.53 6.63
CA GLN A 152 -19.99 8.69 7.28
C GLN A 152 -18.73 9.51 7.58
N PRO A 153 -17.98 9.15 8.64
CA PRO A 153 -16.63 9.64 8.88
C PRO A 153 -15.70 9.53 7.67
N VAL A 154 -14.81 10.50 7.52
CA VAL A 154 -13.88 10.65 6.40
C VAL A 154 -13.00 9.42 6.22
N SER A 155 -12.61 8.78 7.33
CA SER A 155 -11.72 7.62 7.32
C SER A 155 -12.43 6.30 7.01
N LEU A 156 -13.73 6.33 6.77
CA LEU A 156 -14.56 5.19 6.37
C LEU A 156 -15.03 5.30 4.92
N ASN A 157 -14.96 6.45 4.27
CA ASN A 157 -15.50 6.66 2.91
C ASN A 157 -14.49 6.29 1.81
N ASN A 158 -14.07 5.03 1.74
CA ASN A 158 -13.02 4.58 0.82
C ASN A 158 -13.34 4.72 -0.68
N GLN A 159 -14.62 4.89 -1.05
CA GLN A 159 -15.03 5.08 -2.44
C GLN A 159 -14.78 6.51 -2.95
N GLN A 160 -14.76 7.49 -2.05
CA GLN A 160 -14.61 8.91 -2.42
C GLN A 160 -13.38 9.57 -1.80
N ILE A 161 -12.97 9.14 -0.60
CA ILE A 161 -11.86 9.72 0.14
C ILE A 161 -10.98 8.62 0.72
N LEU A 162 -9.69 8.69 0.43
CA LEU A 162 -8.65 7.93 1.12
C LEU A 162 -7.95 8.86 2.11
N PHE A 163 -8.05 8.57 3.40
CA PHE A 163 -7.57 9.44 4.46
C PHE A 163 -6.30 8.90 5.13
N SER A 164 -5.29 9.74 5.24
CA SER A 164 -4.09 9.47 6.03
C SER A 164 -3.55 10.74 6.68
N ARG A 165 -2.75 10.57 7.72
CA ARG A 165 -1.90 11.64 8.26
C ARG A 165 -0.59 11.68 7.51
N THR A 166 0.10 12.82 7.54
CA THR A 166 1.39 13.00 6.87
C THR A 166 2.25 14.02 7.60
N THR A 167 3.49 14.19 7.16
CA THR A 167 4.39 15.27 7.56
C THR A 167 5.18 15.72 6.33
N SER A 168 5.42 17.04 6.21
CA SER A 168 6.26 17.61 5.15
C SER A 168 7.75 17.63 5.52
N ASP A 169 8.06 17.42 6.80
CA ASP A 169 9.41 17.29 7.32
C ASP A 169 9.86 15.83 7.21
N VAL A 170 10.31 15.45 6.01
CA VAL A 170 10.67 14.08 5.64
C VAL A 170 11.85 14.08 4.69
N ASP A 171 12.68 13.05 4.79
CA ASP A 171 13.66 12.73 3.74
C ASP A 171 12.96 12.20 2.49
N PRO A 172 13.39 12.57 1.26
CA PRO A 172 12.80 12.04 0.03
C PRO A 172 12.88 10.51 -0.05
N LEU A 173 11.83 9.88 -0.59
CA LEU A 173 11.84 8.43 -0.75
C LEU A 173 12.81 7.98 -1.85
N PRO A 174 13.61 6.92 -1.61
CA PRO A 174 14.33 6.27 -2.69
C PRO A 174 13.34 5.59 -3.67
N PRO A 175 13.78 5.24 -4.88
CA PRO A 175 12.98 4.43 -5.79
C PRO A 175 12.53 3.14 -5.11
N LEU A 176 11.21 2.97 -4.96
CA LEU A 176 10.65 1.84 -4.23
C LEU A 176 10.68 0.57 -5.08
N ARG A 177 11.07 -0.57 -4.48
CA ARG A 177 10.97 -1.87 -5.13
C ARG A 177 9.55 -2.18 -5.55
N SER A 178 9.42 -2.91 -6.64
CA SER A 178 8.14 -3.40 -7.11
C SER A 178 7.91 -4.82 -6.62
N GLU A 179 6.87 -4.99 -5.81
CA GLU A 179 6.61 -6.22 -5.08
C GLU A 179 5.46 -6.97 -5.74
N GLN A 180 5.57 -8.30 -5.83
CA GLN A 180 4.52 -9.19 -6.34
C GLN A 180 3.86 -10.01 -5.21
N PHE A 181 4.51 -10.04 -4.05
CA PHE A 181 4.15 -10.86 -2.88
C PHE A 181 4.03 -9.96 -1.65
N LEU A 182 3.16 -10.35 -0.72
CA LEU A 182 3.13 -9.76 0.61
C LEU A 182 4.16 -10.50 1.48
N ASN A 183 5.32 -9.89 1.70
CA ASN A 183 6.40 -10.50 2.49
C ASN A 183 6.50 -9.80 3.84
N ILE A 184 5.91 -10.44 4.85
CA ILE A 184 5.75 -9.90 6.20
C ILE A 184 6.81 -10.49 7.12
N LEU A 185 7.55 -9.62 7.82
CA LEU A 185 8.27 -10.00 9.03
C LEU A 185 7.36 -9.71 10.24
N LEU A 186 6.85 -10.76 10.86
CA LEU A 186 6.06 -10.70 12.08
C LEU A 186 7.00 -10.78 13.29
N VAL A 187 6.96 -9.77 14.15
CA VAL A 187 7.77 -9.67 15.36
C VAL A 187 6.85 -9.59 16.56
N LEU A 188 6.95 -10.56 17.47
CA LEU A 188 6.28 -10.51 18.76
C LEU A 188 7.29 -10.07 19.82
N GLY A 189 7.00 -8.97 20.49
CA GLY A 189 7.82 -8.41 21.55
C GLY A 189 7.60 -9.09 22.91
N GLN A 190 7.98 -8.39 23.97
CA GLN A 190 7.78 -8.83 25.35
C GLN A 190 6.28 -8.92 25.69
N ASP A 191 5.87 -9.97 26.43
CA ASP A 191 4.51 -10.15 26.95
C ASP A 191 4.24 -9.31 28.22
N SER A 192 2.99 -8.90 28.41
CA SER A 192 2.48 -8.18 29.58
C SER A 192 2.09 -9.11 30.73
N ASP A 193 3.06 -9.56 31.52
CA ASP A 193 2.77 -10.06 32.87
C ASP A 193 2.67 -8.93 33.93
N PHE A 194 2.36 -7.70 33.50
CA PHE A 194 2.13 -6.54 34.37
C PHE A 194 0.77 -5.89 34.06
N GLY A 195 -0.36 -6.60 34.22
CA GLY A 195 -1.64 -5.88 34.09
C GLY A 195 -2.97 -6.61 34.31
N SER A 196 -3.14 -7.88 33.94
CA SER A 196 -4.47 -8.51 34.02
C SER A 196 -4.45 -9.94 34.52
N SER A 197 -4.95 -10.10 35.74
CA SER A 197 -5.38 -11.34 36.40
C SER A 197 -4.28 -12.32 36.82
N ARG A 198 -3.99 -12.27 38.12
CA ARG A 198 -3.28 -13.31 38.89
C ARG A 198 -3.77 -14.72 38.53
N SER A 199 -2.87 -15.54 38.00
CA SER A 199 -2.82 -16.96 38.35
C SER A 199 -1.54 -17.18 39.14
N PHE A 200 -1.68 -17.45 40.44
CA PHE A 200 -0.57 -17.85 41.28
C PHE A 200 -0.04 -19.21 40.80
N GLY A 201 1.20 -19.23 40.30
CA GLY A 201 1.99 -20.45 40.16
C GLY A 201 2.00 -21.09 38.77
N SER A 202 2.84 -20.59 37.86
CA SER A 202 3.56 -21.45 36.91
C SER A 202 4.84 -20.79 36.41
N PRO A 203 5.89 -21.58 36.13
CA PRO A 203 7.22 -21.09 35.79
C PRO A 203 7.23 -20.38 34.42
N ALA A 204 8.23 -19.51 34.20
CA ALA A 204 8.45 -18.70 33.00
C ALA A 204 8.35 -19.46 31.65
N ALA A 205 8.48 -20.80 31.65
CA ALA A 205 8.27 -21.64 30.47
C ALA A 205 6.83 -21.56 29.89
N GLY A 206 5.82 -21.23 30.71
CA GLY A 206 4.42 -21.15 30.26
C GLY A 206 4.08 -19.91 29.42
N THR A 207 4.79 -18.79 29.62
CA THR A 207 4.54 -17.52 28.91
C THR A 207 5.11 -17.55 27.49
N HIS A 208 6.33 -18.07 27.33
CA HIS A 208 6.95 -18.22 26.01
C HIS A 208 6.19 -19.19 25.10
N LEU A 209 5.70 -20.32 25.64
CA LEU A 209 4.86 -21.25 24.89
C LEU A 209 3.53 -20.62 24.45
N ASN A 210 2.96 -19.71 25.25
CA ASN A 210 1.76 -18.97 24.86
C ASN A 210 2.05 -17.98 23.73
N LEU A 211 3.15 -17.23 23.82
CA LEU A 211 3.58 -16.32 22.75
C LEU A 211 3.87 -17.04 21.43
N GLU A 212 4.50 -18.22 21.46
CA GLU A 212 4.72 -19.01 20.24
C GLU A 212 3.39 -19.45 19.60
N GLN A 213 2.38 -19.80 20.42
CA GLN A 213 1.04 -20.14 19.94
C GLN A 213 0.32 -18.93 19.35
N GLU A 214 0.40 -17.78 20.01
CA GLU A 214 -0.15 -16.52 19.51
C GLU A 214 0.52 -16.12 18.19
N ALA A 215 1.85 -16.25 18.12
CA ALA A 215 2.62 -15.99 16.92
C ALA A 215 2.23 -16.91 15.75
N ALA A 216 2.05 -18.20 16.02
CA ALA A 216 1.60 -19.17 15.02
C ALA A 216 0.17 -18.86 14.55
N ALA A 217 -0.73 -18.51 15.47
CA ALA A 217 -2.11 -18.15 15.14
C ALA A 217 -2.18 -16.88 14.28
N LEU A 218 -1.41 -15.84 14.62
CA LEU A 218 -1.36 -14.61 13.85
C LEU A 218 -0.68 -14.79 12.49
N ALA A 219 0.41 -15.54 12.42
CA ALA A 219 1.07 -15.85 11.15
C ALA A 219 0.14 -16.61 10.21
N HIS A 220 -0.57 -17.62 10.72
CA HIS A 220 -1.54 -18.37 9.94
C HIS A 220 -2.70 -17.49 9.47
N LEU A 221 -3.21 -16.61 10.33
CA LEU A 221 -4.25 -15.63 10.01
C LEU A 221 -3.81 -14.69 8.87
N LEU A 222 -2.60 -14.14 8.95
CA LEU A 222 -2.03 -13.26 7.91
C LEU A 222 -1.85 -13.98 6.57
N GLN A 223 -1.46 -15.26 6.59
CA GLN A 223 -1.34 -16.09 5.39
C GLN A 223 -2.72 -16.41 4.80
N GLN A 224 -3.68 -16.85 5.62
CA GLN A 224 -5.05 -17.17 5.19
C GLN A 224 -5.81 -15.97 4.63
N ALA A 225 -5.54 -14.77 5.15
CA ALA A 225 -6.15 -13.53 4.67
C ALA A 225 -5.89 -13.32 3.16
N ALA A 226 -4.77 -13.84 2.63
CA ALA A 226 -4.46 -13.80 1.21
C ALA A 226 -5.20 -14.86 0.39
N GLU A 227 -5.61 -15.98 0.99
CA GLU A 227 -6.31 -17.08 0.30
C GLU A 227 -7.83 -16.83 0.20
N GLY A 228 -8.42 -16.16 1.21
CA GLY A 228 -9.86 -15.92 1.33
C GLY A 228 -10.45 -14.80 0.46
N GLY A 229 -9.77 -14.41 -0.61
CA GLY A 229 -10.22 -13.35 -1.52
C GLY A 229 -11.47 -13.76 -2.30
N ASN A 230 -12.62 -13.16 -1.98
CA ASN A 230 -13.82 -13.32 -2.80
C ASN A 230 -13.54 -12.85 -4.23
N SER A 231 -13.87 -13.72 -5.19
CA SER A 231 -13.73 -13.60 -6.65
C SER A 231 -14.57 -12.47 -7.28
N ARG A 232 -14.45 -11.23 -6.76
CA ARG A 232 -15.07 -10.02 -7.32
C ARG A 232 -14.06 -9.13 -8.05
N ASN A 233 -12.78 -9.25 -7.75
CA ASN A 233 -11.71 -8.61 -8.51
C ASN A 233 -11.16 -9.62 -9.52
N LEU A 234 -10.94 -9.18 -10.76
CA LEU A 234 -10.48 -10.00 -11.90
C LEU A 234 -9.05 -10.55 -11.73
N SER A 235 -8.38 -10.27 -10.62
CA SER A 235 -6.99 -10.59 -10.42
C SER A 235 -6.76 -11.38 -9.15
N ALA A 236 -5.86 -12.36 -9.26
CA ALA A 236 -5.51 -13.23 -8.16
C ALA A 236 -4.92 -12.42 -6.98
N PRO A 237 -5.32 -12.75 -5.74
CA PRO A 237 -4.66 -12.23 -4.55
C PRO A 237 -3.14 -12.45 -4.63
N ALA A 238 -2.37 -11.49 -4.12
CA ALA A 238 -0.94 -11.64 -4.00
C ALA A 238 -0.61 -12.71 -2.95
N PRO A 239 0.30 -13.66 -3.24
CA PRO A 239 0.70 -14.64 -2.23
C PRO A 239 1.34 -13.94 -1.02
N CYS A 240 1.06 -14.47 0.17
CA CYS A 240 1.53 -13.92 1.43
C CYS A 240 2.52 -14.88 2.09
N HIS A 241 3.73 -14.40 2.35
CA HIS A 241 4.74 -15.09 3.13
C HIS A 241 4.94 -14.37 4.45
N VAL A 242 4.87 -15.12 5.54
CA VAL A 242 5.10 -14.59 6.89
C VAL A 242 6.31 -15.29 7.47
N THR A 243 7.29 -14.51 7.90
CA THR A 243 8.39 -15.00 8.75
C THR A 243 8.21 -14.43 10.15
N THR A 244 8.31 -15.29 11.16
CA THR A 244 8.03 -14.92 12.55
C THR A 244 9.31 -14.86 13.37
N LEU A 245 9.43 -13.83 14.22
CA LEU A 245 10.41 -13.72 15.29
C LEU A 245 9.66 -13.53 16.62
N VAL A 246 9.91 -14.40 17.60
CA VAL A 246 9.36 -14.28 18.94
C VAL A 246 10.46 -13.77 19.87
N GLN A 247 10.19 -12.64 20.50
CA GLN A 247 11.09 -11.93 21.40
C GLN A 247 12.53 -11.79 20.87
N PRO A 248 12.80 -11.27 19.66
CA PRO A 248 14.16 -11.23 19.10
C PRO A 248 15.08 -10.24 19.83
N SER A 249 16.39 -10.44 19.73
CA SER A 249 17.36 -9.39 20.06
C SER A 249 17.36 -8.34 18.95
N PRO A 250 17.84 -7.12 19.20
CA PRO A 250 18.04 -6.14 18.14
C PRO A 250 18.92 -6.68 17.01
N ALA A 251 19.97 -7.45 17.33
CA ALA A 251 20.85 -8.06 16.34
C ALA A 251 20.11 -9.10 15.46
N GLU A 252 19.31 -9.98 16.07
CA GLU A 252 18.50 -10.97 15.34
C GLU A 252 17.45 -10.30 14.45
N LEU A 253 16.80 -9.24 14.94
CA LEU A 253 15.84 -8.46 14.16
C LEU A 253 16.50 -7.83 12.93
N ILE A 254 17.65 -7.16 13.13
CA ILE A 254 18.41 -6.51 12.06
C ILE A 254 18.91 -7.55 11.06
N GLU A 255 19.53 -8.62 11.54
CA GLU A 255 20.03 -9.71 10.68
C GLU A 255 18.90 -10.28 9.83
N LYS A 256 17.72 -10.51 10.43
CA LYS A 256 16.59 -11.04 9.69
C LYS A 256 16.09 -10.07 8.63
N LEU A 257 15.92 -8.79 8.98
CA LEU A 257 15.51 -7.74 8.04
C LEU A 257 16.47 -7.61 6.85
N GLU A 258 17.78 -7.75 7.08
CA GLU A 258 18.81 -7.67 6.04
C GLU A 258 18.89 -8.91 5.15
N GLN A 259 18.62 -10.09 5.70
CA GLN A 259 18.60 -11.35 4.95
C GLN A 259 17.33 -11.53 4.11
N GLY A 260 16.22 -10.92 4.54
CA GLY A 260 14.92 -11.05 3.88
C GLY A 260 14.57 -9.89 2.96
N SER A 261 13.80 -10.17 1.91
CA SER A 261 13.16 -9.13 1.09
C SER A 261 11.76 -8.83 1.61
N TYR A 262 11.70 -8.31 2.84
CA TYR A 262 10.43 -7.92 3.48
C TYR A 262 9.95 -6.58 2.94
N ASN A 263 8.64 -6.47 2.74
CA ASN A 263 7.98 -5.21 2.39
C ASN A 263 7.05 -4.71 3.51
N VAL A 264 6.71 -5.58 4.47
CA VAL A 264 5.98 -5.23 5.69
C VAL A 264 6.76 -5.69 6.93
N LEU A 265 6.94 -4.79 7.90
CA LEU A 265 7.21 -5.15 9.29
C LEU A 265 5.89 -5.12 10.04
N PHE A 266 5.54 -6.20 10.72
CA PHE A 266 4.40 -6.25 11.65
C PHE A 266 4.93 -6.50 13.05
N TYR A 267 4.78 -5.53 13.95
CA TYR A 267 5.17 -5.63 15.35
C TYR A 267 3.93 -5.75 16.24
N GLU A 268 3.93 -6.75 17.11
CA GLU A 268 2.95 -6.94 18.18
C GLU A 268 3.67 -7.00 19.52
N GLY A 269 3.27 -6.14 20.46
CA GLY A 269 3.90 -6.08 21.77
C GLY A 269 3.74 -4.71 22.41
N HIS A 270 4.60 -4.42 23.38
CA HIS A 270 4.54 -3.16 24.12
C HIS A 270 5.49 -2.11 23.56
N GLY A 271 5.15 -0.86 23.86
CA GLY A 271 6.04 0.28 23.69
C GLY A 271 5.79 1.36 24.74
N SER A 272 6.74 2.27 24.87
CA SER A 272 6.61 3.45 25.73
C SER A 272 6.99 4.72 24.97
N PRO A 273 6.29 5.85 25.18
CA PRO A 273 6.71 7.13 24.61
C PRO A 273 8.13 7.51 25.03
N ALA A 274 8.87 8.12 24.10
CA ALA A 274 10.20 8.69 24.30
C ALA A 274 10.51 9.66 23.13
N PRO A 275 11.41 10.65 23.30
CA PRO A 275 11.64 11.70 22.29
C PRO A 275 12.10 11.19 20.92
N ASP A 276 12.72 10.01 20.87
CA ASP A 276 13.33 9.35 19.71
C ASP A 276 12.39 8.38 18.99
N GLY A 277 11.07 8.60 19.11
CA GLY A 277 10.02 7.78 18.51
C GLY A 277 9.52 6.67 19.43
N GLY A 278 9.78 6.78 20.73
CA GLY A 278 9.43 5.74 21.70
C GLY A 278 10.40 4.56 21.71
N LEU A 279 10.19 3.68 22.68
CA LEU A 279 10.90 2.42 22.84
C LEU A 279 9.95 1.26 22.57
N LEU A 280 10.37 0.32 21.73
CA LEU A 280 9.69 -0.96 21.52
C LEU A 280 10.40 -2.05 22.32
N PHE A 281 9.64 -2.81 23.10
CA PHE A 281 10.16 -3.87 23.96
C PHE A 281 10.22 -5.20 23.21
N LEU A 282 11.39 -5.53 22.66
CA LEU A 282 11.56 -6.77 21.91
C LEU A 282 11.62 -7.99 22.85
N ARG A 283 12.34 -7.88 23.95
CA ARG A 283 12.47 -8.92 25.01
C ARG A 283 12.80 -8.24 26.36
N PRO A 284 12.74 -8.95 27.50
CA PRO A 284 12.87 -8.34 28.83
C PRO A 284 14.11 -7.44 29.03
N ASP A 285 15.20 -7.73 28.35
CA ASP A 285 16.49 -7.03 28.44
C ASP A 285 16.86 -6.24 27.18
N ALA A 286 16.01 -6.24 26.14
CA ALA A 286 16.32 -5.61 24.87
C ALA A 286 15.16 -4.80 24.30
N ARG A 287 15.51 -3.58 23.88
CA ARG A 287 14.62 -2.56 23.34
C ARG A 287 15.28 -1.90 22.13
N ILE A 288 14.46 -1.34 21.26
CA ILE A 288 14.89 -0.55 20.10
C ILE A 288 14.06 0.73 20.04
N ASN A 289 14.69 1.88 19.75
CA ASN A 289 13.93 3.12 19.58
C ASN A 289 13.46 3.31 18.13
N GLY A 290 12.54 4.26 17.92
CA GLY A 290 11.98 4.55 16.60
C GLY A 290 13.04 4.97 15.57
N THR A 291 14.00 5.80 15.96
CA THR A 291 15.06 6.30 15.07
C THR A 291 15.96 5.17 14.55
N GLU A 292 16.44 4.31 15.45
CA GLU A 292 17.28 3.14 15.13
C GLU A 292 16.51 2.17 14.23
N LEU A 293 15.25 1.89 14.55
CA LEU A 293 14.41 1.01 13.74
C LEU A 293 14.19 1.60 12.34
N ALA A 294 13.89 2.90 12.22
CA ALA A 294 13.66 3.55 10.94
C ALA A 294 14.84 3.41 9.99
N HIS A 295 16.08 3.61 10.47
CA HIS A 295 17.28 3.43 9.66
C HIS A 295 17.41 2.01 9.09
N VAL A 296 17.05 0.99 9.88
CA VAL A 296 17.10 -0.41 9.43
C VAL A 296 16.00 -0.67 8.40
N LEU A 297 14.77 -0.21 8.65
CA LEU A 297 13.63 -0.39 7.74
C LEU A 297 13.85 0.26 6.38
N VAL A 298 14.39 1.48 6.36
CA VAL A 298 14.70 2.21 5.12
C VAL A 298 15.83 1.52 4.37
N ARG A 299 16.90 1.11 5.05
CA ARG A 299 17.99 0.33 4.44
C ARG A 299 17.48 -0.97 3.78
N CYS A 300 16.52 -1.64 4.41
CA CYS A 300 15.95 -2.89 3.91
C CYS A 300 14.76 -2.68 2.94
N GLN A 301 14.42 -1.43 2.63
CA GLN A 301 13.33 -1.04 1.74
C GLN A 301 11.96 -1.59 2.16
N VAL A 302 11.71 -1.64 3.48
CA VAL A 302 10.38 -1.93 4.04
C VAL A 302 9.47 -0.76 3.73
N LYS A 303 8.28 -1.03 3.17
CA LYS A 303 7.33 0.01 2.74
C LYS A 303 6.31 0.34 3.81
N LEU A 304 5.91 -0.66 4.59
CA LEU A 304 4.88 -0.52 5.62
C LEU A 304 5.38 -1.09 6.93
N ALA A 305 5.34 -0.27 7.99
CA ALA A 305 5.52 -0.73 9.36
C ALA A 305 4.18 -0.65 10.10
N VAL A 306 3.74 -1.77 10.67
CA VAL A 306 2.50 -1.88 11.45
C VAL A 306 2.87 -2.15 12.90
N PHE A 307 2.41 -1.29 13.80
CA PHE A 307 2.63 -1.43 15.23
C PHE A 307 1.30 -1.65 15.94
N ASN A 308 1.01 -2.91 16.25
CA ASN A 308 -0.01 -3.29 17.21
C ASN A 308 0.55 -3.17 18.63
N ALA A 309 0.91 -1.94 18.98
CA ALA A 309 1.44 -1.55 20.28
C ALA A 309 0.81 -0.23 20.69
N CYS A 310 0.52 -0.08 21.99
CA CYS A 310 0.04 1.18 22.51
C CYS A 310 1.03 2.31 22.18
N TRP A 311 0.54 3.55 22.05
CA TRP A 311 1.34 4.77 21.89
C TRP A 311 2.03 4.97 20.52
N GLY A 312 1.90 4.04 19.56
CA GLY A 312 2.54 4.18 18.24
C GLY A 312 2.19 5.47 17.48
N ALA A 313 1.04 6.08 17.80
CA ALA A 313 0.58 7.35 17.22
C ALA A 313 0.48 8.51 18.23
N GLN A 314 1.07 8.37 19.43
CA GLN A 314 1.07 9.42 20.46
C GLN A 314 2.46 10.04 20.63
N SER A 315 2.50 11.37 20.81
CA SER A 315 3.74 12.09 21.11
C SER A 315 4.15 11.92 22.58
N ASP A 316 5.45 11.90 22.83
CA ASP A 316 6.02 11.98 24.16
C ASP A 316 5.68 13.31 24.84
N ARG A 317 5.62 13.32 26.17
CA ARG A 317 5.21 14.47 26.98
C ARG A 317 6.27 14.84 27.99
N HIS A 318 6.73 16.10 27.95
CA HIS A 318 7.53 16.69 29.02
C HIS A 318 6.62 17.56 29.91
N GLY A 319 6.21 17.00 31.06
CA GLY A 319 5.24 17.64 31.94
C GLY A 319 3.85 17.71 31.28
N LYS A 320 3.33 18.92 31.05
CA LYS A 320 2.03 19.14 30.38
C LYS A 320 2.14 19.35 28.87
N GLN A 321 3.35 19.45 28.33
CA GLN A 321 3.60 19.80 26.94
C GLN A 321 4.01 18.58 26.13
N ALA A 322 3.32 18.34 25.01
CA ALA A 322 3.71 17.32 24.05
C ALA A 322 4.95 17.78 23.25
N LEU A 323 5.91 16.86 23.08
CA LEU A 323 7.12 17.08 22.32
C LEU A 323 6.83 16.92 20.81
N PRO A 324 7.19 17.90 19.96
CA PRO A 324 7.01 17.75 18.51
C PRO A 324 7.77 16.56 17.93
N ARG A 325 7.13 15.84 16.99
CA ARG A 325 7.74 14.75 16.21
C ARG A 325 8.37 13.66 17.08
N SER A 326 7.68 13.26 18.13
CA SER A 326 8.15 12.24 19.07
C SER A 326 7.33 10.96 19.04
N SER A 327 6.21 10.92 18.29
CA SER A 327 5.49 9.66 18.10
C SER A 327 6.27 8.73 17.17
N LEU A 328 6.14 7.42 17.40
CA LEU A 328 6.80 6.40 16.59
C LEU A 328 6.48 6.58 15.10
N ALA A 329 5.21 6.80 14.76
CA ALA A 329 4.80 6.99 13.37
C ALA A 329 5.40 8.25 12.73
N GLU A 330 5.44 9.38 13.43
CA GLU A 330 6.09 10.60 12.91
C GLU A 330 7.59 10.39 12.68
N VAL A 331 8.29 9.78 13.64
CA VAL A 331 9.74 9.55 13.56
C VAL A 331 10.11 8.61 12.41
N LEU A 332 9.38 7.50 12.24
CA LEU A 332 9.65 6.58 11.14
C LEU A 332 9.40 7.21 9.76
N ILE A 333 8.32 7.98 9.62
CA ILE A 333 8.00 8.68 8.36
C ILE A 333 9.04 9.76 8.07
N HIS A 334 9.44 10.53 9.09
CA HIS A 334 10.50 11.55 8.99
C HIS A 334 11.78 10.97 8.39
N HIS A 335 12.19 9.79 8.87
CA HIS A 335 13.39 9.10 8.40
C HIS A 335 13.21 8.33 7.08
N GLY A 336 12.03 8.40 6.43
CA GLY A 336 11.82 7.85 5.09
C GLY A 336 11.17 6.47 5.03
N VAL A 337 10.56 5.96 6.11
CA VAL A 337 9.67 4.79 6.02
C VAL A 337 8.40 5.22 5.26
N PRO A 338 8.00 4.59 4.14
CA PRO A 338 6.92 5.11 3.29
C PRO A 338 5.54 5.18 3.95
N ALA A 339 5.18 4.20 4.78
CA ALA A 339 3.93 4.17 5.52
C ALA A 339 4.09 3.53 6.90
N VAL A 340 3.41 4.10 7.89
CA VAL A 340 3.41 3.61 9.26
C VAL A 340 1.99 3.59 9.81
N LEU A 341 1.55 2.44 10.29
CA LEU A 341 0.28 2.29 10.98
C LEU A 341 0.57 2.04 12.47
N GLY A 342 0.19 2.99 13.32
CA GLY A 342 0.33 2.88 14.77
C GLY A 342 -1.03 2.91 15.47
N MET A 343 -1.12 2.37 16.67
CA MET A 343 -2.32 2.52 17.50
C MET A 343 -2.25 3.81 18.32
N ARG A 344 -3.38 4.53 18.40
CA ARG A 344 -3.52 5.69 19.29
C ARG A 344 -3.60 5.26 20.74
N ASP A 345 -4.42 4.27 21.07
CA ASP A 345 -4.62 3.75 22.43
C ASP A 345 -4.70 2.21 22.41
N THR A 346 -4.86 1.60 23.58
CA THR A 346 -5.07 0.16 23.74
C THR A 346 -6.30 -0.32 22.96
N ILE A 347 -6.11 -1.35 22.15
CA ILE A 347 -7.17 -2.06 21.43
C ILE A 347 -7.40 -3.43 22.07
N ALA A 348 -8.65 -3.89 22.16
CA ALA A 348 -8.91 -5.23 22.69
C ALA A 348 -8.45 -6.31 21.69
N ASN A 349 -7.89 -7.42 22.18
CA ASN A 349 -7.29 -8.46 21.34
C ASN A 349 -8.22 -8.93 20.21
N HIS A 350 -9.51 -9.17 20.49
CA HIS A 350 -10.47 -9.63 19.49
C HIS A 350 -10.78 -8.58 18.40
N GLU A 351 -10.74 -7.29 18.75
CA GLU A 351 -10.90 -6.18 17.81
C GLU A 351 -9.63 -6.02 16.96
N ALA A 352 -8.44 -6.14 17.57
CA ALA A 352 -7.16 -6.12 16.87
C ALA A 352 -7.07 -7.26 15.84
N VAL A 353 -7.39 -8.49 16.23
CA VAL A 353 -7.44 -9.67 15.35
C VAL A 353 -8.37 -9.42 14.17
N SER A 354 -9.57 -8.88 14.41
CA SER A 354 -10.54 -8.58 13.33
C SER A 354 -10.05 -7.49 12.38
N PHE A 355 -9.37 -6.47 12.91
CA PHE A 355 -8.73 -5.43 12.10
C PHE A 355 -7.63 -6.03 11.22
N ILE A 356 -6.71 -6.79 11.81
CA ILE A 356 -5.55 -7.36 11.12
C ILE A 356 -5.99 -8.32 10.02
N GLN A 357 -7.03 -9.14 10.27
CA GLN A 357 -7.61 -10.04 9.27
C GLN A 357 -8.06 -9.28 8.03
N GLU A 358 -8.91 -8.27 8.20
CA GLU A 358 -9.46 -7.55 7.05
C GLU A 358 -8.41 -6.65 6.39
N PHE A 359 -7.50 -6.07 7.18
CA PHE A 359 -6.40 -5.26 6.67
C PHE A 359 -5.45 -6.09 5.80
N ALA A 360 -4.97 -7.23 6.30
CA ALA A 360 -4.10 -8.12 5.54
C ALA A 360 -4.76 -8.67 4.28
N LYS A 361 -6.07 -8.96 4.36
CA LYS A 361 -6.86 -9.39 3.20
C LYS A 361 -6.94 -8.31 2.13
N ALA A 362 -7.21 -7.06 2.51
CA ALA A 362 -7.24 -5.93 1.57
C ALA A 362 -5.86 -5.68 0.94
N LEU A 363 -4.77 -5.75 1.73
CA LEU A 363 -3.41 -5.66 1.20
C LEU A 363 -3.08 -6.78 0.22
N ALA A 364 -3.46 -8.02 0.53
CA ALA A 364 -3.28 -9.16 -0.38
C ALA A 364 -4.13 -9.02 -1.66
N GLN A 365 -5.26 -8.32 -1.59
CA GLN A 365 -6.06 -7.93 -2.75
C GLN A 365 -5.46 -6.75 -3.52
N ARG A 366 -4.26 -6.29 -3.16
CA ARG A 366 -3.51 -5.21 -3.81
C ARG A 366 -4.18 -3.84 -3.66
N SER A 367 -5.07 -3.68 -2.67
CA SER A 367 -5.57 -2.36 -2.30
C SER A 367 -4.43 -1.50 -1.77
N PRO A 368 -4.37 -0.20 -2.14
CA PRO A 368 -3.51 0.77 -1.49
C PRO A 368 -3.69 0.75 0.03
N ILE A 369 -2.62 1.06 0.77
CA ILE A 369 -2.61 0.95 2.25
C ILE A 369 -3.70 1.81 2.90
N ASP A 370 -3.93 3.02 2.42
CA ASP A 370 -4.98 3.92 2.88
C ASP A 370 -6.40 3.35 2.66
N GLU A 371 -6.62 2.69 1.53
CA GLU A 371 -7.86 1.96 1.27
C GLU A 371 -8.01 0.73 2.17
N ALA A 372 -6.94 -0.06 2.34
CA ALA A 372 -6.95 -1.24 3.19
C ALA A 372 -7.28 -0.90 4.65
N VAL A 373 -6.73 0.20 5.18
CA VAL A 373 -7.09 0.68 6.53
C VAL A 373 -8.57 1.08 6.59
N ALA A 374 -9.09 1.78 5.58
CA ALA A 374 -10.50 2.18 5.55
C ALA A 374 -11.45 0.96 5.52
N ILE A 375 -11.13 -0.07 4.71
CA ILE A 375 -11.88 -1.34 4.67
C ILE A 375 -11.86 -2.02 6.05
N ALA A 376 -10.70 -2.12 6.69
CA ALA A 376 -10.57 -2.73 8.00
C ALA A 376 -11.37 -1.96 9.08
N ARG A 377 -11.38 -0.62 9.02
CA ARG A 377 -12.22 0.21 9.91
C ARG A 377 -13.71 -0.03 9.68
N GLN A 378 -14.17 -0.12 8.42
CA GLN A 378 -15.56 -0.47 8.10
C GLN A 378 -15.96 -1.84 8.64
N ARG A 379 -15.04 -2.82 8.61
CA ARG A 379 -15.26 -4.16 9.16
C ARG A 379 -15.45 -4.11 10.68
N LEU A 380 -14.55 -3.42 11.39
CA LEU A 380 -14.70 -3.21 12.83
C LEU A 380 -16.03 -2.55 13.17
N LEU A 381 -16.40 -1.50 12.43
CA LEU A 381 -17.66 -0.79 12.61
C LEU A 381 -18.88 -1.72 12.43
N SER A 382 -18.81 -2.63 11.47
CA SER A 382 -19.89 -3.57 11.17
C SER A 382 -20.03 -4.67 12.22
N LEU A 383 -18.90 -5.14 12.78
CA LEU A 383 -18.87 -6.20 13.80
C LEU A 383 -19.18 -5.68 15.21
N TYR A 384 -18.65 -4.51 15.55
CA TYR A 384 -18.67 -3.98 16.91
C TYR A 384 -19.56 -2.74 17.08
N GLN A 385 -20.27 -2.36 16.01
CA GLN A 385 -21.14 -1.19 15.91
C GLN A 385 -20.36 0.13 16.04
N PHE A 386 -21.01 1.26 15.68
CA PHE A 386 -20.45 2.62 15.83
C PHE A 386 -20.14 2.98 17.30
N ASN A 387 -20.53 2.14 18.25
CA ASN A 387 -20.47 2.38 19.69
C ASN A 387 -19.09 2.09 20.30
N GLN A 388 -18.26 1.26 19.64
CA GLN A 388 -16.91 0.94 20.11
C GLN A 388 -15.88 1.78 19.36
N PRO A 389 -14.98 2.49 20.07
CA PRO A 389 -14.01 3.38 19.42
C PRO A 389 -12.86 2.66 18.74
N ALA A 390 -12.83 1.32 18.75
CA ALA A 390 -11.73 0.51 18.24
C ALA A 390 -11.34 0.86 16.80
N TRP A 391 -12.32 1.14 15.92
CA TRP A 391 -12.06 1.55 14.53
C TRP A 391 -11.34 2.91 14.42
N THR A 392 -11.36 3.72 15.48
CA THR A 392 -10.69 5.02 15.54
C THR A 392 -9.25 4.93 16.06
N LEU A 393 -8.81 3.76 16.54
CA LEU A 393 -7.50 3.57 17.17
C LEU A 393 -6.35 3.42 16.18
N PRO A 394 -6.49 2.66 15.07
CA PRO A 394 -5.43 2.60 14.06
C PRO A 394 -5.28 3.97 13.39
N VAL A 395 -4.08 4.53 13.41
CA VAL A 395 -3.73 5.81 12.79
C VAL A 395 -2.66 5.57 11.74
N LEU A 396 -3.00 5.87 10.49
CA LEU A 396 -2.12 5.69 9.35
C LEU A 396 -1.40 7.01 9.05
N TYR A 397 -0.07 6.99 9.10
CA TYR A 397 0.78 8.01 8.52
C TYR A 397 1.34 7.51 7.19
N MET A 398 1.36 8.39 6.20
CA MET A 398 1.98 8.13 4.90
C MET A 398 2.92 9.26 4.53
N HIS A 399 4.06 8.88 3.96
CA HIS A 399 4.99 9.81 3.35
C HIS A 399 4.29 10.58 2.20
N PRO A 400 4.50 11.91 2.05
CA PRO A 400 3.81 12.72 1.03
C PRO A 400 4.08 12.26 -0.41
N GLN A 401 5.26 11.70 -0.69
CA GLN A 401 5.59 11.17 -2.02
C GLN A 401 5.09 9.73 -2.25
N PHE A 402 4.50 9.07 -1.25
CA PHE A 402 4.08 7.67 -1.37
C PHE A 402 2.59 7.54 -1.67
N ASP A 403 2.28 6.75 -2.68
CA ASP A 403 0.92 6.51 -3.16
C ASP A 403 0.26 5.28 -2.53
N GLY A 404 0.83 4.73 -1.45
CA GLY A 404 0.25 3.61 -0.71
C GLY A 404 0.31 2.28 -1.45
N GLU A 405 0.96 2.21 -2.61
CA GLU A 405 1.12 0.98 -3.37
C GLU A 405 2.16 0.06 -2.72
N LEU A 406 1.67 -0.92 -1.95
CA LEU A 406 2.52 -1.93 -1.34
C LEU A 406 2.96 -2.96 -2.39
N ILE A 407 1.99 -3.51 -3.13
CA ILE A 407 2.12 -4.55 -4.15
C ILE A 407 1.53 -3.99 -5.44
N ARG A 408 2.22 -4.20 -6.57
CA ARG A 408 1.74 -3.71 -7.87
C ARG A 408 0.32 -4.20 -8.14
N PRO A 409 -0.62 -3.32 -8.48
CA PRO A 409 -1.89 -3.73 -9.04
C PRO A 409 -1.63 -4.57 -10.29
N PRO A 410 -2.44 -5.61 -10.52
CA PRO A 410 -2.44 -6.31 -11.79
C PRO A 410 -2.92 -5.31 -12.83
N ALA A 411 -2.13 -5.05 -13.87
CA ALA A 411 -2.50 -4.08 -14.90
C ALA A 411 -3.86 -4.47 -15.51
N GLU A 412 -4.91 -3.69 -15.26
CA GLU A 412 -6.16 -3.82 -15.99
C GLU A 412 -5.91 -3.37 -17.43
N GLY A 413 -5.78 -4.34 -18.33
CA GLY A 413 -6.01 -4.14 -19.76
C GLY A 413 -5.08 -3.18 -20.50
N VAL A 414 -3.91 -2.84 -19.96
CA VAL A 414 -2.81 -2.35 -20.81
C VAL A 414 -1.91 -3.55 -21.08
N THR A 415 -1.77 -3.89 -22.35
CA THR A 415 -0.72 -4.80 -22.85
C THR A 415 0.65 -4.14 -22.65
N GLU A 416 1.03 -3.85 -21.41
CA GLU A 416 2.42 -3.59 -21.06
C GLU A 416 3.12 -4.94 -21.16
N ILE A 417 3.90 -5.08 -22.23
CA ILE A 417 4.90 -6.15 -22.36
C ILE A 417 5.75 -6.07 -21.09
N PRO A 418 5.86 -7.14 -20.28
CA PRO A 418 6.70 -7.14 -19.10
C PRO A 418 8.11 -6.67 -19.48
N ASP A 419 8.62 -5.72 -18.71
CA ASP A 419 10.03 -5.29 -18.76
C ASP A 419 10.94 -6.54 -18.75
N PRO A 420 11.75 -6.78 -19.80
CA PRO A 420 12.46 -8.05 -20.02
C PRO A 420 13.60 -8.30 -19.02
N SER A 421 13.80 -7.41 -18.06
CA SER A 421 14.78 -7.59 -16.97
C SER A 421 14.40 -8.68 -15.97
N VAL A 422 13.15 -9.17 -15.97
CA VAL A 422 12.73 -10.34 -15.17
C VAL A 422 12.35 -11.50 -16.09
N SER A 423 13.29 -11.89 -16.95
CA SER A 423 13.17 -13.10 -17.76
C SER A 423 13.78 -14.28 -17.02
N TRP A 424 12.92 -15.13 -16.46
CA TRP A 424 12.97 -16.58 -16.60
C TRP A 424 14.30 -17.12 -17.12
N LEU A 425 15.19 -17.47 -16.19
CA LEU A 425 16.39 -18.23 -16.48
C LEU A 425 16.01 -19.55 -17.18
N GLY A 426 16.17 -19.59 -18.50
CA GLY A 426 16.84 -20.70 -19.18
C GLY A 426 16.01 -21.75 -19.93
N ARG A 427 15.09 -21.39 -20.84
CA ARG A 427 14.49 -22.42 -21.73
C ARG A 427 14.29 -22.13 -23.21
N ASN A 428 14.49 -20.91 -23.72
CA ASN A 428 14.26 -20.65 -25.15
C ASN A 428 15.60 -20.56 -25.90
N PRO A 429 15.81 -21.33 -26.99
CA PRO A 429 17.02 -21.21 -27.77
C PRO A 429 17.07 -19.80 -28.40
N PRO A 430 18.20 -19.08 -28.30
CA PRO A 430 18.30 -17.72 -28.83
C PRO A 430 17.99 -17.73 -30.33
N ALA A 431 17.15 -16.79 -30.77
CA ALA A 431 16.77 -16.68 -32.17
C ALA A 431 16.78 -15.21 -32.61
N TYR A 432 16.94 -14.99 -33.91
CA TYR A 432 16.92 -13.66 -34.50
C TYR A 432 16.39 -13.70 -35.92
N LEU A 433 15.87 -12.56 -36.38
CA LEU A 433 15.60 -12.30 -37.77
C LEU A 433 16.76 -11.49 -38.33
N ARG A 434 17.28 -11.85 -39.50
CA ARG A 434 18.34 -11.07 -40.18
C ARG A 434 17.93 -10.67 -41.57
N SER A 435 18.42 -9.53 -42.02
CA SER A 435 18.31 -9.11 -43.40
C SER A 435 19.37 -9.79 -44.26
N LEU A 436 18.98 -10.17 -45.48
CA LEU A 436 19.87 -10.74 -46.50
C LEU A 436 20.60 -9.66 -47.33
N THR A 437 20.43 -8.37 -47.02
CA THR A 437 21.23 -7.28 -47.62
C THR A 437 22.57 -7.13 -46.91
N THR A 438 23.63 -6.70 -47.61
CA THR A 438 24.95 -6.48 -47.02
C THR A 438 25.20 -4.99 -46.73
N PRO A 439 25.56 -4.59 -45.48
CA PRO A 439 25.72 -5.42 -44.28
C PRO A 439 24.37 -5.88 -43.68
N PRO A 440 24.31 -7.10 -43.10
CA PRO A 440 23.07 -7.64 -42.56
C PRO A 440 22.64 -6.89 -41.30
N ARG A 441 21.39 -6.41 -41.29
CA ARG A 441 20.73 -5.96 -40.06
C ARG A 441 20.17 -7.17 -39.34
N ILE A 442 20.37 -7.24 -38.02
CA ILE A 442 19.96 -8.35 -37.17
C ILE A 442 19.01 -7.83 -36.09
N TRP A 443 17.89 -8.53 -35.92
CA TRP A 443 16.86 -8.24 -34.93
C TRP A 443 16.69 -9.47 -34.03
N PRO A 444 17.20 -9.46 -32.79
CA PRO A 444 17.07 -10.58 -31.87
C PRO A 444 15.61 -10.72 -31.41
N VAL A 445 15.14 -11.96 -31.28
CA VAL A 445 13.86 -12.27 -30.63
C VAL A 445 14.06 -12.09 -29.12
N ARG A 446 13.43 -11.07 -28.53
CA ARG A 446 13.58 -10.73 -27.11
C ARG A 446 12.34 -11.17 -26.34
N GLY A 447 12.52 -11.77 -25.17
CA GLY A 447 11.39 -12.28 -24.37
C GLY A 447 10.58 -13.37 -25.07
N GLY A 448 11.15 -14.05 -26.07
CA GLY A 448 10.46 -15.07 -26.85
C GLY A 448 9.46 -14.54 -27.88
N VAL A 449 9.41 -13.22 -28.15
CA VAL A 449 8.55 -12.61 -29.17
C VAL A 449 9.35 -11.60 -30.03
N LEU A 450 9.00 -11.47 -31.31
CA LEU A 450 9.51 -10.46 -32.23
C LEU A 450 8.36 -9.97 -33.13
N ARG A 451 8.07 -8.68 -33.09
CA ARG A 451 6.99 -8.05 -33.85
C ARG A 451 7.52 -7.40 -35.12
N VAL A 452 6.81 -7.61 -36.23
CA VAL A 452 7.14 -7.06 -37.55
C VAL A 452 5.98 -6.21 -38.03
N GLY A 453 6.28 -4.99 -38.50
CA GLY A 453 5.26 -4.10 -39.03
C GLY A 453 5.80 -2.76 -39.50
N ARG A 454 4.91 -1.86 -39.92
CA ARG A 454 5.26 -0.49 -40.31
C ARG A 454 5.22 0.50 -39.13
N GLY A 455 4.49 0.18 -38.07
CA GLY A 455 4.39 1.03 -36.87
C GLY A 455 5.70 1.07 -36.10
N GLU A 456 5.99 2.21 -35.46
CA GLU A 456 7.20 2.41 -34.66
C GLU A 456 7.23 1.56 -33.38
N SER A 457 6.10 0.99 -32.99
CA SER A 457 5.95 0.05 -31.87
C SER A 457 6.39 -1.40 -32.18
N ASN A 458 6.85 -1.70 -33.40
CA ASN A 458 7.34 -3.03 -33.78
C ASN A 458 8.86 -3.14 -33.61
N ASP A 459 9.36 -4.33 -33.28
CA ASP A 459 10.80 -4.61 -33.20
C ASP A 459 11.49 -4.54 -34.56
N VAL A 460 10.78 -4.97 -35.62
CA VAL A 460 11.23 -4.91 -37.01
C VAL A 460 10.33 -3.95 -37.78
N VAL A 461 10.80 -2.71 -37.93
CA VAL A 461 10.07 -1.66 -38.66
C VAL A 461 10.43 -1.68 -40.14
N LEU A 462 9.46 -2.00 -40.99
CA LEU A 462 9.60 -2.03 -42.45
C LEU A 462 8.68 -0.99 -43.09
N GLN A 463 9.26 0.07 -43.67
CA GLN A 463 8.56 1.29 -44.12
C GLN A 463 7.83 1.16 -45.48
N ARG A 464 7.37 -0.04 -45.85
CA ARG A 464 6.67 -0.27 -47.13
C ARG A 464 5.16 -0.22 -46.94
N ILE A 465 4.46 0.33 -47.93
CA ILE A 465 3.00 0.52 -47.84
C ILE A 465 2.23 -0.81 -47.87
N GLU A 466 2.81 -1.85 -48.47
CA GLU A 466 2.24 -3.20 -48.50
C GLU A 466 2.39 -3.95 -47.15
N ILE A 467 3.00 -3.31 -46.14
CA ILE A 467 3.20 -3.86 -44.81
C ILE A 467 2.25 -3.13 -43.84
N SER A 468 1.35 -3.90 -43.21
CA SER A 468 0.44 -3.41 -42.17
C SER A 468 1.19 -2.77 -40.99
N ARG A 469 0.51 -1.88 -40.25
CA ARG A 469 1.08 -1.24 -39.05
C ARG A 469 1.59 -2.28 -38.05
N GLU A 470 0.80 -3.33 -37.83
CA GLU A 470 1.19 -4.58 -37.18
C GLU A 470 0.99 -5.68 -38.22
N HIS A 471 2.06 -6.38 -38.60
CA HIS A 471 2.03 -7.31 -39.73
C HIS A 471 2.08 -8.77 -39.28
N ALA A 472 3.09 -9.12 -38.50
CA ALA A 472 3.28 -10.47 -38.03
C ALA A 472 4.03 -10.51 -36.71
N GLU A 473 3.83 -11.57 -35.96
CA GLU A 473 4.53 -11.85 -34.71
C GLU A 473 5.24 -13.20 -34.82
N ILE A 474 6.52 -13.22 -34.51
CA ILE A 474 7.29 -14.46 -34.30
C ILE A 474 7.34 -14.69 -32.80
N PHE A 475 6.89 -15.85 -32.32
CA PHE A 475 6.91 -16.15 -30.89
C PHE A 475 7.26 -17.61 -30.62
N TYR A 476 7.80 -17.88 -29.44
CA TYR A 476 8.12 -19.23 -28.99
C TYR A 476 6.91 -19.88 -28.32
N ARG A 477 6.60 -21.14 -28.67
CA ARG A 477 5.55 -21.93 -28.02
C ARG A 477 6.17 -23.23 -27.50
N ASP A 478 6.02 -23.47 -26.20
CA ASP A 478 6.41 -24.74 -25.59
C ASP A 478 5.25 -25.75 -25.73
N ALA A 479 5.51 -26.89 -26.36
CA ALA A 479 4.52 -27.94 -26.55
C ALA A 479 4.78 -29.05 -25.54
N SER A 480 4.19 -28.95 -24.35
CA SER A 480 4.17 -30.05 -23.39
C SER A 480 3.17 -31.11 -23.87
N SER A 481 3.63 -32.07 -24.69
CA SER A 481 2.83 -33.24 -25.05
C SER A 481 2.98 -34.34 -23.98
N PRO A 482 1.91 -35.05 -23.58
CA PRO A 482 1.98 -36.14 -22.59
C PRO A 482 2.87 -37.33 -23.01
N ASN A 483 3.21 -37.44 -24.30
CA ASN A 483 4.06 -38.48 -24.85
C ASN A 483 5.45 -37.94 -25.23
N GLY A 484 6.24 -37.53 -24.23
CA GLY A 484 7.72 -37.62 -24.21
C GLY A 484 8.56 -37.01 -25.34
N GLY A 485 7.99 -36.28 -26.31
CA GLY A 485 8.71 -35.58 -27.37
C GLY A 485 8.57 -34.07 -27.19
N ASN A 486 9.65 -33.40 -26.78
CA ASN A 486 9.66 -31.96 -26.54
C ASN A 486 10.00 -31.21 -27.85
N GLU A 487 9.02 -31.04 -28.74
CA GLU A 487 9.18 -30.17 -29.92
C GLU A 487 8.77 -28.73 -29.59
N SER A 488 9.54 -28.07 -28.73
CA SER A 488 9.39 -26.63 -28.52
C SER A 488 9.91 -25.90 -29.77
N THR A 489 9.09 -25.03 -30.37
CA THR A 489 9.43 -24.38 -31.64
C THR A 489 8.93 -22.94 -31.73
N TYR A 490 9.55 -22.16 -32.61
CA TYR A 490 9.10 -20.81 -32.93
C TYR A 490 7.96 -20.86 -33.95
N TRP A 491 7.00 -19.97 -33.80
CA TRP A 491 5.84 -19.83 -34.68
C TRP A 491 5.79 -18.41 -35.22
N LEU A 492 5.36 -18.28 -36.47
CA LEU A 492 4.99 -17.01 -37.09
C LEU A 492 3.48 -16.95 -37.18
N LYS A 493 2.88 -15.89 -36.63
CA LYS A 493 1.47 -15.55 -36.82
C LYS A 493 1.35 -14.34 -37.71
N ASP A 494 0.69 -14.49 -38.86
CA ASP A 494 0.33 -13.36 -39.71
C ASP A 494 -0.94 -12.70 -39.18
N ILE A 495 -0.90 -11.40 -38.91
CA ILE A 495 -2.07 -10.58 -38.52
C ILE A 495 -2.33 -9.45 -39.53
N SER A 496 -1.61 -9.50 -40.66
CA SER A 496 -1.57 -8.43 -41.64
C SER A 496 -2.81 -8.40 -42.54
N ARG A 497 -2.93 -7.33 -43.33
CA ARG A 497 -3.93 -7.21 -44.41
C ARG A 497 -3.49 -7.92 -45.70
N TYR A 498 -2.19 -8.09 -45.90
CA TYR A 498 -1.61 -8.50 -47.19
C TYR A 498 -0.96 -9.89 -47.17
N GLY A 499 -0.79 -10.49 -45.99
CA GLY A 499 -0.19 -11.80 -45.79
C GLY A 499 1.35 -11.77 -45.79
N THR A 500 1.92 -12.83 -45.25
CA THR A 500 3.37 -13.08 -45.18
C THR A 500 3.72 -14.28 -46.06
N TRP A 501 4.77 -14.16 -46.85
CA TRP A 501 5.29 -15.24 -47.67
C TRP A 501 6.44 -15.94 -46.93
N VAL A 502 6.39 -17.27 -46.90
CA VAL A 502 7.31 -18.12 -46.16
C VAL A 502 7.94 -19.14 -47.11
N LEU A 503 9.26 -19.26 -47.04
CA LEU A 503 10.05 -20.25 -47.77
C LEU A 503 10.84 -21.08 -46.77
N LYS A 504 10.51 -22.36 -46.65
CA LYS A 504 11.21 -23.31 -45.77
C LYS A 504 12.58 -23.69 -46.35
N PRO A 505 13.59 -23.96 -45.51
CA PRO A 505 14.90 -24.41 -45.97
C PRO A 505 14.79 -25.75 -46.71
N GLY A 506 15.41 -25.84 -47.91
CA GLY A 506 15.43 -27.06 -48.72
C GLY A 506 14.13 -27.40 -49.48
N GLY A 507 13.10 -26.55 -49.43
CA GLY A 507 11.83 -26.81 -50.11
C GLY A 507 11.88 -26.55 -51.62
N THR A 508 11.41 -27.51 -52.41
CA THR A 508 11.21 -27.38 -53.87
C THR A 508 9.93 -26.63 -54.25
N ASP A 509 9.06 -26.32 -53.28
CA ASP A 509 7.69 -25.82 -53.48
C ASP A 509 7.55 -24.29 -53.62
N GLY A 510 8.66 -23.54 -53.64
CA GLY A 510 8.62 -22.09 -53.78
C GLY A 510 7.99 -21.35 -52.60
N TRP A 511 7.70 -20.07 -52.76
CA TRP A 511 7.16 -19.22 -51.69
C TRP A 511 5.69 -19.53 -51.40
N ARG A 512 5.36 -19.86 -50.15
CA ARG A 512 3.98 -20.06 -49.70
C ARG A 512 3.45 -18.83 -48.99
N ARG A 513 2.28 -18.33 -49.39
CA ARG A 513 1.60 -17.23 -48.69
C ARG A 513 0.83 -17.76 -47.49
N ILE A 514 0.92 -17.04 -46.39
CA ILE A 514 0.22 -17.25 -45.14
C ILE A 514 -0.52 -15.95 -44.84
N HIS A 515 -1.80 -16.06 -44.48
CA HIS A 515 -2.62 -14.88 -44.22
C HIS A 515 -3.59 -15.16 -43.09
N ARG A 516 -3.50 -14.39 -42.01
CA ARG A 516 -4.32 -14.59 -40.79
C ARG A 516 -4.23 -16.01 -40.22
N ASP A 517 -3.04 -16.60 -40.31
CA ASP A 517 -2.77 -17.99 -39.94
C ASP A 517 -1.37 -18.12 -39.30
N GLU A 518 -1.12 -19.26 -38.67
CA GLU A 518 0.11 -19.56 -37.94
C GLU A 518 0.93 -20.65 -38.64
N VAL A 519 2.26 -20.50 -38.65
CA VAL A 519 3.17 -21.53 -39.16
C VAL A 519 4.37 -21.71 -38.24
N ALA A 520 4.75 -22.98 -38.03
CA ALA A 520 5.99 -23.30 -37.35
C ALA A 520 7.21 -22.89 -38.20
N LEU A 521 8.13 -22.17 -37.58
CA LEU A 521 9.39 -21.73 -38.17
C LEU A 521 10.51 -22.69 -37.78
N VAL A 522 11.32 -23.05 -38.77
CA VAL A 522 12.59 -23.74 -38.56
C VAL A 522 13.74 -22.78 -38.84
N SER A 523 14.93 -23.04 -38.30
CA SER A 523 16.11 -22.21 -38.57
C SER A 523 16.39 -22.14 -40.08
N ARG A 524 16.77 -20.96 -40.59
CA ARG A 524 16.95 -20.61 -42.01
C ARG A 524 15.67 -20.50 -42.84
N THR A 525 14.51 -20.34 -42.21
CA THR A 525 13.27 -20.00 -42.93
C THR A 525 13.36 -18.56 -43.46
N GLN A 526 13.07 -18.36 -44.74
CA GLN A 526 13.00 -17.01 -45.32
C GLN A 526 11.57 -16.47 -45.32
N LEU A 527 11.43 -15.19 -45.02
CA LEU A 527 10.17 -14.48 -44.81
C LEU A 527 10.14 -13.21 -45.66
N LYS A 528 9.00 -12.94 -46.28
CA LYS A 528 8.70 -11.66 -46.95
C LYS A 528 7.34 -11.17 -46.52
N PHE A 529 7.28 -9.95 -46.02
CA PHE A 529 6.06 -9.37 -45.46
C PHE A 529 5.36 -8.50 -46.51
N GLY A 530 4.08 -8.76 -46.76
CA GLY A 530 3.20 -7.95 -47.62
C GLY A 530 3.23 -8.27 -49.11
N ASP A 531 4.40 -8.21 -49.74
CA ASP A 531 4.58 -8.49 -51.18
C ASP A 531 5.67 -9.57 -51.37
N ILE A 532 5.48 -10.47 -52.32
CA ILE A 532 6.48 -11.47 -52.73
C ILE A 532 7.73 -10.82 -53.36
N ARG A 533 7.60 -9.59 -53.87
CA ARG A 533 8.74 -8.74 -54.29
C ARG A 533 9.35 -7.96 -53.10
N GLY A 534 8.94 -8.31 -51.88
CA GLY A 534 9.47 -7.86 -50.60
C GLY A 534 10.96 -8.14 -50.43
N GLN A 535 11.60 -7.38 -49.53
CA GLN A 535 12.91 -7.77 -49.00
C GLN A 535 12.77 -9.11 -48.26
N ALA A 536 13.62 -10.08 -48.60
CA ALA A 536 13.68 -11.34 -47.89
C ALA A 536 14.47 -11.17 -46.58
N LEU A 537 13.84 -11.55 -45.48
CA LEU A 537 14.46 -11.69 -44.17
C LEU A 537 14.60 -13.17 -43.84
N GLU A 538 15.61 -13.55 -43.08
CA GLU A 538 15.86 -14.93 -42.70
C GLU A 538 15.78 -15.09 -41.19
N PHE A 539 14.98 -16.05 -40.75
CA PHE A 539 14.83 -16.42 -39.34
C PHE A 539 15.86 -17.49 -38.97
N VAL A 540 16.61 -17.28 -37.90
CA VAL A 540 17.70 -18.16 -37.46
C VAL A 540 17.56 -18.44 -35.97
N ILE A 541 17.71 -19.71 -35.61
CA ILE A 541 17.85 -20.17 -34.22
C ILE A 541 19.33 -20.49 -33.98
N GLU A 542 19.97 -19.83 -33.02
CA GLU A 542 21.35 -20.07 -32.61
C GLU A 542 21.49 -21.45 -31.95
N GLY A 543 22.53 -22.19 -32.33
CA GLY A 543 22.76 -23.58 -31.90
C GLY A 543 22.17 -24.66 -32.81
N ALA A 544 21.33 -24.31 -33.79
CA ALA A 544 20.72 -25.26 -34.71
C ALA A 544 21.63 -25.74 -35.87
N ASN A 545 22.97 -25.77 -35.70
CA ASN A 545 23.88 -26.36 -36.70
C ASN A 545 25.18 -26.90 -36.10
N SER A 546 25.19 -28.21 -35.84
CA SER A 546 26.33 -29.07 -36.11
C SER A 546 25.87 -30.49 -36.49
N GLN A 547 24.91 -30.62 -37.40
CA GLN A 547 24.66 -31.87 -38.15
C GLN A 547 24.09 -31.54 -39.53
N HIS A 548 24.99 -31.36 -40.50
CA HIS A 548 24.85 -31.60 -41.95
C HIS A 548 25.83 -30.71 -42.72
N GLN A 549 27.10 -31.02 -42.59
CA GLN A 549 28.07 -30.96 -43.68
C GLN A 549 28.80 -32.31 -43.68
N ASN A 550 28.38 -33.18 -44.58
CA ASN A 550 29.22 -34.16 -45.25
C ASN A 550 29.06 -33.88 -46.73
#